data_AF-A0AAW5EBG5-F1
#
_entry.id   AF-A0AAW5EBG5-F1
#
_cell.length_a   1.000
_cell.length_b   1.000
_cell.length_c   1.000
_cell.angle_alpha   90.00
_cell.angle_beta   90.00
_cell.angle_gamma   90.00
#
_symmetry.space_group_name_H-M   'P 1'
#
loop_
_entity.id
_entity.type
_entity.pdbx_description
1 polymer ?
#
loop_
_entity_poly.entity_id
_entity_poly.type
_entity_poly.pdbx_seq_one_letter_code
_entity_poly.pdbx_strand_id
1 'polypeptide(L)'
;MDLDKKEKIIILAIIAFTPIALGIILNIPGGSLTIGDENAWVGFFGNYSGGIIGGFVAFYIAKSQVKQEQYARLKDKEDQEQEKISKHEEQEKYIKNIIELFLLDEITSNFRTLAKEKSYLEALERRAKGTINPSYTFNVPLHFDEFDRVRFELIKYNNQDVKDVIEFYRICKIISYEPDTSKMSKDDAESIVNVISKWNTKLNKKNG
;
A
#
# COMPACT_ATOMS: atom_id res chain seq x y z
N MET A 1 7.59 -8.41 -30.52
CA MET A 1 6.99 -8.99 -31.73
C MET A 1 7.88 -10.16 -32.12
N ASP A 2 7.51 -11.37 -31.72
CA ASP A 2 8.22 -12.56 -32.17
C ASP A 2 7.76 -12.85 -33.60
N LEU A 3 8.65 -12.62 -34.56
CA LEU A 3 8.41 -12.94 -35.96
C LEU A 3 8.14 -14.46 -36.08
N ASP A 4 7.11 -14.82 -36.83
CA ASP A 4 6.83 -16.21 -37.13
C ASP A 4 8.02 -16.83 -37.88
N LYS A 5 8.21 -18.14 -37.75
CA LYS A 5 9.29 -18.89 -38.41
C LYS A 5 9.32 -18.63 -39.92
N LYS A 6 8.15 -18.44 -40.54
CA LYS A 6 8.00 -18.10 -41.96
C LYS A 6 8.56 -16.70 -42.30
N GLU A 7 8.28 -15.70 -41.47
CA GLU A 7 8.75 -14.32 -41.67
C GLU A 7 10.28 -14.23 -41.55
N LYS A 8 10.88 -14.97 -40.60
CA LYS A 8 12.35 -15.05 -40.46
C LYS A 8 13.02 -15.62 -41.70
N ILE A 9 12.44 -16.66 -42.30
CA ILE A 9 12.95 -17.28 -43.53
C ILE A 9 12.84 -16.29 -44.71
N ILE A 10 11.73 -15.56 -44.83
CA ILE A 10 11.54 -14.55 -45.87
C ILE A 10 12.56 -13.41 -45.73
N ILE A 11 12.80 -12.92 -44.51
CA ILE A 11 13.80 -11.86 -44.26
C ILE A 11 15.21 -12.33 -44.61
N LEU A 12 15.59 -13.56 -44.21
CA LEU A 12 16.88 -14.14 -44.56
C LEU A 12 17.05 -14.32 -46.07
N ALA A 13 15.99 -14.75 -46.76
CA ALA A 13 16.00 -14.86 -48.22
C ALA A 13 16.17 -13.49 -48.88
N ILE A 14 15.43 -12.46 -48.45
CA ILE A 14 15.57 -11.09 -48.98
C ILE A 14 17.00 -10.60 -48.80
N ILE A 15 17.57 -10.73 -47.60
CA ILE A 15 18.96 -10.33 -47.31
C ILE A 15 19.97 -11.07 -48.22
N ALA A 16 19.79 -12.37 -48.45
CA ALA A 16 20.70 -13.13 -49.29
C ALA A 16 20.56 -12.76 -50.80
N PHE A 17 19.35 -12.49 -51.27
CA PHE A 17 19.07 -12.26 -52.68
C PHE A 17 19.15 -10.78 -53.11
N THR A 18 19.06 -9.81 -52.20
CA THR A 18 19.16 -8.37 -52.53
C THR A 18 20.48 -8.01 -53.25
N PRO A 19 21.67 -8.47 -52.82
CA PRO A 19 22.91 -8.22 -53.55
C PRO A 19 22.92 -8.79 -54.98
N ILE A 20 22.38 -10.00 -55.16
CA ILE A 20 22.29 -10.68 -56.45
C ILE A 20 21.34 -9.92 -57.39
N ALA A 21 20.18 -9.50 -56.87
CA ALA A 21 19.21 -8.71 -57.63
C ALA A 21 19.77 -7.35 -58.03
N LEU A 22 20.48 -6.65 -57.13
CA LEU A 22 21.15 -5.38 -57.43
C LEU A 22 22.22 -5.56 -58.51
N GLY A 23 23.00 -6.64 -58.47
CA GLY A 23 24.00 -6.95 -59.50
C GLY A 23 23.40 -7.23 -60.89
N ILE A 24 22.22 -7.84 -60.95
CA ILE A 24 21.50 -8.07 -62.22
C ILE A 24 20.89 -6.77 -62.75
N ILE A 25 20.25 -5.97 -61.88
CA ILE A 25 19.58 -4.70 -62.25
C ILE A 25 20.61 -3.68 -62.76
N LEU A 26 21.78 -3.58 -62.13
CA LEU A 26 22.85 -2.69 -62.54
C LEU A 26 23.55 -3.12 -63.85
N ASN A 27 23.27 -4.32 -64.36
CA ASN A 27 23.86 -4.89 -65.59
C ASN A 27 22.98 -4.70 -66.85
N ILE A 28 21.90 -3.92 -66.77
CA ILE A 28 21.01 -3.57 -67.90
C ILE A 28 21.76 -2.56 -68.83
N PRO A 29 21.65 -2.67 -70.17
CA PRO A 29 22.82 -2.77 -71.04
C PRO A 29 23.47 -1.45 -71.44
N GLY A 30 24.73 -1.30 -71.05
CA GLY A 30 25.76 -0.47 -71.71
C GLY A 30 27.08 -1.21 -71.96
N GLY A 31 27.15 -2.53 -71.70
CA GLY A 31 28.20 -3.40 -72.21
C GLY A 31 29.55 -3.39 -71.46
N SER A 32 29.58 -3.92 -70.24
CA SER A 32 30.71 -4.71 -69.70
C SER A 32 30.20 -5.44 -68.45
N LEU A 33 30.32 -6.77 -68.40
CA LEU A 33 29.56 -7.69 -67.55
C LEU A 33 29.63 -7.50 -66.01
N THR A 34 30.38 -6.53 -65.52
CA THR A 34 30.29 -5.96 -64.17
C THR A 34 30.82 -4.53 -64.24
N ILE A 35 30.06 -3.52 -63.79
CA ILE A 35 30.61 -2.18 -63.59
C ILE A 35 31.31 -2.19 -62.23
N GLY A 36 32.63 -2.30 -62.24
CA GLY A 36 33.48 -2.35 -61.07
C GLY A 36 34.47 -3.51 -61.12
N ASP A 37 35.72 -3.25 -60.75
CA ASP A 37 36.76 -4.27 -60.57
C ASP A 37 36.32 -5.27 -59.48
N GLU A 38 36.87 -6.48 -59.48
CA GLU A 38 36.62 -7.53 -58.47
C GLU A 38 36.76 -6.96 -57.04
N ASN A 39 37.73 -6.06 -56.86
CA ASN A 39 37.97 -5.32 -55.64
C ASN A 39 36.77 -4.49 -55.15
N ALA A 40 35.99 -3.89 -56.06
CA ALA A 40 34.80 -3.11 -55.72
C ALA A 40 33.65 -3.99 -55.22
N TRP A 41 33.46 -5.16 -55.82
CA TRP A 41 32.45 -6.13 -55.40
C TRP A 41 32.76 -6.76 -54.06
N VAL A 42 34.02 -7.11 -53.82
CA VAL A 42 34.48 -7.59 -52.50
C VAL A 42 34.24 -6.52 -51.42
N GLY A 43 34.53 -5.25 -51.73
CA GLY A 43 34.23 -4.13 -50.83
C GLY A 43 32.74 -3.95 -50.54
N PHE A 44 31.88 -4.07 -51.56
CA PHE A 44 30.42 -4.02 -51.39
C PHE A 44 29.89 -5.14 -50.50
N PHE A 45 30.26 -6.39 -50.76
CA PHE A 45 29.83 -7.54 -49.94
C PHE A 45 30.37 -7.48 -48.52
N GLY A 46 31.60 -6.99 -48.33
CA GLY A 46 32.18 -6.75 -47.01
C GLY A 46 31.38 -5.72 -46.21
N ASN A 47 31.05 -4.58 -46.81
CA ASN A 47 30.25 -3.54 -46.17
C ASN A 47 28.80 -3.96 -45.92
N TYR A 48 28.17 -4.63 -46.89
CA TYR A 48 26.81 -5.14 -46.78
C TYR A 48 26.69 -6.17 -45.66
N SER A 49 27.56 -7.18 -45.66
CA SER A 49 27.57 -8.24 -44.64
C SER A 49 27.93 -7.67 -43.27
N GLY A 50 28.90 -6.76 -43.20
CA GLY A 50 29.27 -6.06 -41.98
C GLY A 50 28.11 -5.24 -41.39
N GLY A 51 27.32 -4.56 -42.23
CA GLY A 51 26.14 -3.81 -41.82
C GLY A 51 25.04 -4.70 -41.23
N ILE A 52 24.78 -5.85 -41.85
CA ILE A 52 23.78 -6.82 -41.36
C ILE A 52 24.22 -7.45 -40.03
N ILE A 53 25.46 -7.92 -39.96
CA ILE A 53 26.01 -8.51 -38.73
C ILE A 53 26.03 -7.46 -37.62
N GLY A 54 26.49 -6.24 -37.92
CA GLY A 54 26.49 -5.11 -36.98
C GLY A 54 25.09 -4.77 -36.47
N GLY A 55 24.10 -4.71 -37.36
CA GLY A 55 22.70 -4.49 -37.00
C GLY A 55 22.13 -5.61 -36.11
N PHE A 56 22.46 -6.87 -36.40
CA PHE A 56 22.02 -8.00 -35.58
C PHE A 56 22.63 -7.97 -34.18
N VAL A 57 23.93 -7.68 -34.07
CA VAL A 57 24.63 -7.54 -32.78
C VAL A 57 24.05 -6.37 -31.98
N ALA A 58 23.86 -5.22 -32.62
CA ALA A 58 23.25 -4.05 -31.98
C ALA A 58 21.84 -4.35 -31.46
N PHE A 59 21.00 -5.03 -32.27
CA PHE A 59 19.67 -5.46 -31.87
C PHE A 59 19.71 -6.43 -30.68
N TYR A 60 20.64 -7.39 -30.69
CA TYR A 60 20.80 -8.35 -29.60
C TYR A 60 21.18 -7.66 -28.28
N ILE A 61 22.15 -6.73 -28.33
CA ILE A 61 22.56 -5.94 -27.17
C ILE A 61 21.39 -5.10 -26.66
N ALA A 62 20.69 -4.39 -27.54
CA ALA A 62 19.53 -3.58 -27.16
C ALA A 62 18.43 -4.44 -26.50
N LYS A 63 18.15 -5.62 -27.05
CA LYS A 63 17.18 -6.57 -26.46
C LYS A 63 17.62 -7.06 -25.08
N SER A 64 18.91 -7.31 -24.89
CA SER A 64 19.47 -7.72 -23.59
C SER A 64 19.34 -6.60 -22.55
N GLN A 65 19.70 -5.37 -22.92
CA GLN A 65 19.57 -4.18 -22.06
C GLN A 65 18.13 -3.95 -21.62
N VAL A 66 17.17 -4.01 -22.55
CA VAL A 66 15.74 -3.85 -22.23
C VAL A 66 15.27 -4.90 -21.23
N LYS A 67 15.68 -6.17 -21.41
CA LYS A 67 15.34 -7.23 -20.45
C LYS A 67 15.93 -6.96 -19.08
N GLN A 68 17.22 -6.64 -19.01
CA GLN A 68 17.90 -6.38 -17.75
C GLN A 68 17.27 -5.21 -17.00
N GLU A 69 16.90 -4.15 -17.72
CA GLU A 69 16.20 -2.99 -17.15
C GLU A 69 14.81 -3.37 -16.62
N GLN A 70 14.06 -4.22 -17.35
CA GLN A 70 12.78 -4.73 -16.85
C GLN A 70 12.94 -5.53 -15.57
N TYR A 71 13.92 -6.43 -15.50
CA TYR A 71 14.20 -7.20 -14.28
C TYR A 71 14.61 -6.30 -13.12
N ALA A 72 15.48 -5.32 -13.34
CA ALA A 72 15.89 -4.36 -12.32
C ALA A 72 14.69 -3.57 -11.79
N ARG A 73 13.83 -3.05 -12.70
CA ARG A 73 12.61 -2.32 -12.31
C ARG A 73 11.60 -3.17 -11.53
N LEU A 74 11.46 -4.46 -11.87
CA LEU A 74 10.59 -5.36 -11.13
C LEU A 74 11.13 -5.59 -9.72
N LYS A 75 12.43 -5.87 -9.61
CA LYS A 75 13.09 -6.05 -8.32
C LYS A 75 13.00 -4.79 -7.45
N ASP A 76 13.25 -3.61 -8.01
CA ASP A 76 13.15 -2.34 -7.28
C ASP A 76 11.72 -2.11 -6.76
N LYS A 77 10.69 -2.52 -7.51
CA LYS A 77 9.29 -2.44 -7.06
C LYS A 77 9.01 -3.41 -5.92
N GLU A 78 9.48 -4.64 -6.03
CA GLU A 78 9.35 -5.66 -4.96
C GLU A 78 10.06 -5.19 -3.68
N ASP A 79 11.28 -4.67 -3.79
CA ASP A 79 12.05 -4.15 -2.66
C ASP A 79 11.34 -2.94 -2.01
N GLN A 80 10.78 -2.02 -2.81
CA GLN A 80 9.99 -0.89 -2.31
C GLN A 80 8.68 -1.31 -1.64
N GLU A 81 8.01 -2.34 -2.16
CA GLU A 81 6.78 -2.87 -1.58
C GLU A 81 7.08 -3.55 -0.24
N GLN A 82 8.14 -4.36 -0.20
CA GLN A 82 8.59 -5.01 1.02
C GLN A 82 9.00 -3.99 2.10
N GLU A 83 9.68 -2.91 1.72
CA GLU A 83 10.04 -1.83 2.65
C GLU A 83 8.81 -1.08 3.18
N LYS A 84 7.77 -0.90 2.36
CA LYS A 84 6.51 -0.30 2.82
C LYS A 84 5.78 -1.20 3.81
N ILE A 85 5.74 -2.50 3.53
CA ILE A 85 5.12 -3.49 4.41
C ILE A 85 5.86 -3.53 5.75
N SER A 86 7.20 -3.63 5.74
CA SER A 86 7.99 -3.67 6.98
C SER A 86 7.81 -2.42 7.83
N LYS A 87 7.81 -1.22 7.21
CA LYS A 87 7.53 0.04 7.92
C LYS A 87 6.13 0.06 8.53
N HIS A 88 5.13 -0.47 7.83
CA HIS A 88 3.78 -0.58 8.36
C HIS A 88 3.71 -1.52 9.56
N GLU A 89 4.35 -2.70 9.49
CA GLU A 89 4.40 -3.67 10.59
C GLU A 89 5.13 -3.11 11.82
N GLU A 90 6.24 -2.40 11.63
CA GLU A 90 6.96 -1.74 12.72
C GLU A 90 6.10 -0.68 13.41
N GLN A 91 5.35 0.11 12.64
CA GLN A 91 4.41 1.09 13.18
C GLN A 91 3.29 0.42 13.98
N GLU A 92 2.68 -0.65 13.46
CA GLU A 92 1.63 -1.37 14.17
C GLU A 92 2.15 -1.98 15.49
N LYS A 93 3.35 -2.57 15.46
CA LYS A 93 4.00 -3.11 16.65
C LYS A 93 4.28 -2.01 17.68
N TYR A 94 4.75 -0.85 17.24
CA TYR A 94 5.01 0.29 18.10
C TYR A 94 3.73 0.80 18.78
N ILE A 95 2.65 0.99 18.00
CA ILE A 95 1.33 1.40 18.51
C ILE A 95 0.82 0.38 19.53
N LYS A 96 0.89 -0.90 19.20
CA LYS A 96 0.45 -1.98 20.09
C LYS A 96 1.21 -1.93 21.41
N ASN A 97 2.53 -1.73 21.36
CA ASN A 97 3.33 -1.58 22.58
C ASN A 97 2.91 -0.36 23.40
N ILE A 98 2.60 0.79 22.78
CA ILE A 98 2.12 1.95 23.52
C ILE A 98 0.82 1.62 24.24
N ILE A 99 -0.15 1.04 23.53
CA ILE A 99 -1.47 0.73 24.09
C ILE A 99 -1.33 -0.31 25.21
N GLU A 100 -0.56 -1.37 25.01
CA GLU A 100 -0.43 -2.46 25.97
C GLU A 100 0.40 -2.08 27.20
N LEU A 101 1.46 -1.30 27.05
CA LEU A 101 2.37 -0.98 28.15
C LEU A 101 1.95 0.25 28.96
N PHE A 102 1.29 1.23 28.33
CA PHE A 102 0.95 2.51 29.00
C PHE A 102 -0.55 2.67 29.24
N LEU A 103 -1.40 2.25 28.29
CA LEU A 103 -2.82 2.61 28.33
C LEU A 103 -3.72 1.50 28.84
N LEU A 104 -3.34 0.24 28.68
CA LEU A 104 -4.21 -0.88 28.98
C LEU A 104 -4.69 -0.87 30.43
N ASP A 105 -3.80 -0.56 31.37
CA ASP A 105 -4.13 -0.50 32.80
C ASP A 105 -5.07 0.66 33.12
N GLU A 106 -4.81 1.86 32.59
CA GLU A 106 -5.66 3.04 32.77
C GLU A 106 -7.05 2.83 32.14
N ILE A 107 -7.10 2.29 30.91
CA ILE A 107 -8.35 1.91 30.22
C ILE A 107 -9.12 0.90 31.04
N THR A 108 -8.45 -0.16 31.52
CA THR A 108 -9.08 -1.23 32.30
C THR A 108 -9.61 -0.69 33.64
N SER A 109 -8.86 0.19 34.30
CA SER A 109 -9.27 0.84 35.54
C SER A 109 -10.53 1.68 35.32
N ASN A 110 -10.49 2.61 34.36
CA ASN A 110 -11.62 3.48 34.01
C ASN A 110 -12.84 2.66 33.59
N PHE A 111 -12.65 1.64 32.75
CA PHE A 111 -13.73 0.78 32.29
C PHE A 111 -14.37 0.02 33.46
N ARG A 112 -13.57 -0.54 34.37
CA ARG A 112 -14.09 -1.22 35.57
C ARG A 112 -14.86 -0.25 36.47
N THR A 113 -14.39 0.99 36.61
CA THR A 113 -15.08 2.03 37.36
C THR A 113 -16.44 2.34 36.74
N LEU A 114 -16.50 2.54 35.43
CA LEU A 114 -17.76 2.75 34.70
C LEU A 114 -18.71 1.53 34.83
N ALA A 115 -18.17 0.32 34.70
CA ALA A 115 -18.95 -0.92 34.74
C ALA A 115 -19.54 -1.24 36.13
N LYS A 116 -18.93 -0.73 37.21
CA LYS A 116 -19.46 -0.89 38.58
C LYS A 116 -20.72 -0.06 38.82
N GLU A 117 -20.85 1.09 38.15
CA GLU A 117 -21.98 2.01 38.30
C GLU A 117 -23.18 1.59 37.42
N LYS A 118 -23.74 0.40 37.71
CA LYS A 118 -24.85 -0.18 36.92
C LYS A 118 -26.03 0.78 36.73
N SER A 119 -26.43 1.48 37.80
CA SER A 119 -27.54 2.43 37.76
C SER A 119 -27.26 3.63 36.83
N TYR A 120 -26.00 4.08 36.75
CA TYR A 120 -25.60 5.12 35.80
C TYR A 120 -25.68 4.64 34.36
N LEU A 121 -25.17 3.42 34.09
CA LEU A 121 -25.22 2.83 32.74
C LEU A 121 -26.66 2.58 32.28
N GLU A 122 -27.52 2.06 33.15
CA GLU A 122 -28.95 1.88 32.86
C GLU A 122 -29.65 3.21 32.55
N ALA A 123 -29.30 4.28 33.26
CA ALA A 123 -29.77 5.61 32.95
C ALA A 123 -29.27 6.08 31.58
N LEU A 124 -27.98 5.92 31.26
CA LEU A 124 -27.46 6.26 29.93
C LEU A 124 -28.17 5.50 28.79
N GLU A 125 -28.43 4.21 28.95
CA GLU A 125 -29.15 3.40 27.96
C GLU A 125 -30.58 3.89 27.72
N ARG A 126 -31.30 4.24 28.78
CA ARG A 126 -32.65 4.81 28.69
C ARG A 126 -32.62 6.19 28.02
N ARG A 127 -31.61 7.01 28.33
CA ARG A 127 -31.41 8.33 27.71
C ARG A 127 -31.12 8.19 26.21
N ALA A 128 -30.24 7.27 25.82
CA ALA A 128 -29.97 6.94 24.42
C ALA A 128 -31.24 6.50 23.66
N LYS A 129 -32.14 5.78 24.33
CA LYS A 129 -33.45 5.38 23.78
C LYS A 129 -34.50 6.49 23.75
N GLY A 130 -34.21 7.67 24.33
CA GLY A 130 -35.14 8.80 24.40
C GLY A 130 -36.27 8.64 25.41
N THR A 131 -36.13 7.75 26.42
CA THR A 131 -37.14 7.58 27.47
C THR A 131 -36.90 8.54 28.64
N ILE A 132 -37.97 8.92 29.35
CA ILE A 132 -37.89 9.79 30.54
C ILE A 132 -37.16 9.03 31.66
N ASN A 133 -36.23 9.71 32.32
CA ASN A 133 -35.25 9.05 33.17
C ASN A 133 -35.10 9.71 34.56
N PRO A 134 -34.80 8.92 35.60
CA PRO A 134 -34.23 9.47 36.82
C PRO A 134 -32.85 10.07 36.53
N SER A 135 -32.59 11.27 37.08
CA SER A 135 -31.26 11.84 37.10
C SER A 135 -30.35 10.94 37.94
N TYR A 136 -29.19 10.60 37.38
CA TYR A 136 -28.12 9.92 38.10
C TYR A 136 -26.83 10.68 37.85
N THR A 137 -26.03 10.88 38.91
CA THR A 137 -24.75 11.57 38.81
C THR A 137 -23.61 10.59 39.03
N PHE A 138 -22.68 10.54 38.07
CA PHE A 138 -21.45 9.76 38.19
C PHE A 138 -20.41 10.52 39.02
N ASN A 139 -20.12 10.02 40.23
CA ASN A 139 -19.25 10.72 41.21
C ASN A 139 -17.87 10.08 41.38
N VAL A 140 -17.47 9.18 40.48
CA VAL A 140 -16.17 8.50 40.58
C VAL A 140 -15.17 9.17 39.64
N PRO A 141 -13.98 9.57 40.11
CA PRO A 141 -12.98 10.16 39.24
C PRO A 141 -12.48 9.14 38.20
N LEU A 142 -12.24 9.62 36.99
CA LEU A 142 -11.59 8.88 35.90
C LEU A 142 -10.15 9.35 35.75
N HIS A 143 -9.27 8.44 35.32
CA HIS A 143 -7.84 8.70 35.14
C HIS A 143 -7.53 9.03 33.67
N PHE A 144 -6.61 9.97 33.43
CA PHE A 144 -6.23 10.42 32.09
C PHE A 144 -4.73 10.66 31.94
N ASP A 145 -3.94 10.36 32.96
CA ASP A 145 -2.55 10.77 33.06
C ASP A 145 -1.69 10.11 31.97
N GLU A 146 -1.89 8.81 31.74
CA GLU A 146 -1.12 8.08 30.72
C GLU A 146 -1.61 8.43 29.32
N PHE A 147 -2.93 8.55 29.12
CA PHE A 147 -3.46 9.00 27.84
C PHE A 147 -2.97 10.39 27.45
N ASP A 148 -3.00 11.36 28.36
CA ASP A 148 -2.59 12.72 28.04
C ASP A 148 -1.08 12.83 27.73
N ARG A 149 -0.25 11.91 28.26
CA ARG A 149 1.17 11.78 27.89
C ARG A 149 1.38 11.30 26.46
N VAL A 150 0.62 10.29 26.03
CA VAL A 150 0.88 9.60 24.74
C VAL A 150 -0.06 10.02 23.61
N ARG A 151 -1.13 10.79 23.88
CA ARG A 151 -2.15 11.14 22.88
C ARG A 151 -1.57 11.79 21.62
N PHE A 152 -0.58 12.66 21.77
CA PHE A 152 0.03 13.37 20.64
C PHE A 152 0.88 12.45 19.75
N GLU A 153 1.41 11.36 20.31
CA GLU A 153 2.05 10.31 19.53
C GLU A 153 1.02 9.44 18.83
N LEU A 154 -0.05 9.06 19.54
CA LEU A 154 -1.11 8.22 18.97
C LEU A 154 -1.80 8.87 17.76
N ILE A 155 -2.16 10.15 17.82
CA ILE A 155 -2.89 10.83 16.73
C ILE A 155 -2.11 10.86 15.40
N LYS A 156 -0.79 10.62 15.41
CA LYS A 156 0.02 10.55 14.19
C LYS A 156 -0.30 9.32 13.34
N TYR A 157 -0.97 8.32 13.92
CA TYR A 157 -1.22 7.04 13.27
C TYR A 157 -2.71 6.88 12.90
N ASN A 158 -2.97 6.59 11.63
CA ASN A 158 -4.31 6.26 11.13
C ASN A 158 -4.62 4.76 11.33
N ASN A 159 -4.65 4.32 12.58
CA ASN A 159 -4.92 2.93 12.96
C ASN A 159 -6.26 2.80 13.69
N GLN A 160 -6.97 1.68 13.50
CA GLN A 160 -8.30 1.48 14.09
C GLN A 160 -8.25 1.34 15.62
N ASP A 161 -7.24 0.68 16.19
CA ASP A 161 -7.10 0.55 17.65
C ASP A 161 -6.81 1.91 18.29
N VAL A 162 -6.02 2.76 17.64
CA VAL A 162 -5.81 4.14 18.07
C VAL A 162 -7.12 4.92 18.11
N LYS A 163 -7.94 4.84 17.06
CA LYS A 163 -9.25 5.50 17.02
C LYS A 163 -10.15 5.02 18.14
N ASP A 164 -10.17 3.72 18.40
CA ASP A 164 -10.97 3.12 19.45
C ASP A 164 -10.54 3.57 20.86
N VAL A 165 -9.23 3.71 21.08
CA VAL A 165 -8.67 4.25 22.33
C VAL A 165 -9.02 5.72 22.49
N ILE A 166 -8.83 6.55 21.46
CA ILE A 166 -9.18 7.98 21.50
C ILE A 166 -10.69 8.15 21.76
N GLU A 167 -11.52 7.35 21.10
CA GLU A 167 -12.96 7.36 21.28
C GLU A 167 -13.36 7.00 22.71
N PHE A 168 -12.71 6.00 23.32
CA PHE A 168 -12.89 5.66 24.72
C PHE A 168 -12.57 6.84 25.64
N TYR A 169 -11.41 7.47 25.49
CA TYR A 169 -11.06 8.60 26.35
C TYR A 169 -11.93 9.83 26.10
N ARG A 170 -12.43 10.01 24.88
CA ARG A 170 -13.41 11.06 24.58
C ARG A 170 -14.68 10.87 25.40
N ILE A 171 -15.25 9.66 25.45
CA ILE A 171 -16.45 9.41 26.26
C ILE A 171 -16.18 9.58 27.75
N CYS A 172 -14.99 9.17 28.23
CA CYS A 172 -14.60 9.38 29.62
C CYS A 172 -14.56 10.87 29.96
N LYS A 173 -14.02 11.71 29.07
CA LYS A 173 -14.03 13.16 29.25
C LYS A 173 -15.45 13.73 29.27
N ILE A 174 -16.34 13.29 28.37
CA ILE A 174 -17.75 13.70 28.38
C ILE A 174 -18.39 13.39 29.74
N ILE A 175 -18.23 12.16 30.24
CA ILE A 175 -18.76 11.73 31.54
C ILE A 175 -18.17 12.57 32.69
N SER A 176 -16.87 12.90 32.64
CA SER A 176 -16.24 13.73 33.67
C SER A 176 -16.71 15.19 33.65
N TYR A 177 -17.02 15.75 32.47
CA TYR A 177 -17.53 17.12 32.36
C TYR A 177 -19.03 17.22 32.67
N GLU A 178 -19.80 16.22 32.26
CA GLU A 178 -21.25 16.16 32.43
C GLU A 178 -21.66 14.84 33.12
N PRO A 179 -21.40 14.73 34.44
CA PRO A 179 -21.66 13.49 35.17
C PRO A 179 -23.14 13.20 35.39
N ASP A 180 -24.02 14.18 35.18
CA ASP A 180 -25.47 14.06 35.37
C ASP A 180 -26.15 13.65 34.05
N THR A 181 -26.70 12.43 34.03
CA THR A 181 -27.37 11.86 32.85
C THR A 181 -28.56 12.68 32.35
N SER A 182 -29.15 13.52 33.21
CA SER A 182 -30.30 14.35 32.81
C SER A 182 -29.92 15.52 31.90
N LYS A 183 -28.67 15.99 32.00
CA LYS A 183 -28.14 17.11 31.23
C LYS A 183 -27.52 16.67 29.90
N MET A 184 -27.04 15.43 29.86
CA MET A 184 -26.44 14.82 28.68
C MET A 184 -27.40 14.74 27.50
N SER A 185 -26.90 15.03 26.29
CA SER A 185 -27.67 14.89 25.05
C SER A 185 -27.99 13.42 24.74
N LYS A 186 -29.00 13.19 23.89
CA LYS A 186 -29.34 11.83 23.45
C LYS A 186 -28.17 11.19 22.68
N ASP A 187 -27.55 11.96 21.79
CA ASP A 187 -26.48 11.50 20.91
C ASP A 187 -25.20 11.17 21.70
N ASP A 188 -24.88 11.96 22.73
CA ASP A 188 -23.77 11.67 23.63
C ASP A 188 -24.02 10.40 24.43
N ALA A 189 -25.23 10.24 24.99
CA ALA A 189 -25.61 9.04 25.71
C ALA A 189 -25.52 7.79 24.82
N GLU A 190 -25.99 7.88 23.57
CA GLU A 190 -25.87 6.80 22.59
C GLU A 190 -24.40 6.49 22.25
N SER A 191 -23.58 7.52 22.02
CA SER A 191 -22.15 7.33 21.77
C SER A 191 -21.45 6.64 22.95
N ILE A 192 -21.74 7.07 24.19
CA ILE A 192 -21.17 6.47 25.40
C ILE A 192 -21.55 4.99 25.51
N VAL A 193 -22.84 4.67 25.38
CA VAL A 193 -23.33 3.28 25.48
C VAL A 193 -22.69 2.38 24.42
N ASN A 194 -22.61 2.85 23.18
CA ASN A 194 -22.00 2.11 22.08
C ASN A 194 -20.51 1.82 22.33
N VAL A 195 -19.77 2.82 22.80
CA VAL A 195 -18.34 2.69 23.10
C VAL A 195 -18.11 1.75 24.29
N ILE A 196 -18.88 1.88 25.37
CA ILE A 196 -18.79 0.98 26.53
C ILE A 196 -19.11 -0.46 26.13
N SER A 197 -20.15 -0.70 25.34
CA SER A 197 -20.51 -2.03 24.84
C SER A 197 -19.41 -2.67 23.99
N LYS A 198 -18.82 -1.88 23.07
CA LYS A 198 -17.69 -2.28 22.25
C LYS A 198 -16.48 -2.68 23.10
N TRP A 199 -16.12 -1.87 24.10
CA TRP A 199 -15.00 -2.14 25.00
C TRP A 199 -15.25 -3.32 25.94
N ASN A 200 -16.49 -3.52 26.39
CA ASN A 200 -16.86 -4.72 27.14
C ASN A 200 -16.56 -6.00 26.34
N THR A 201 -16.89 -6.00 25.05
CA THR A 201 -16.60 -7.13 24.17
C THR A 201 -15.09 -7.31 23.93
N LYS A 202 -14.34 -6.22 23.73
CA LYS A 202 -12.88 -6.29 23.54
C LYS A 202 -12.15 -6.81 24.78
N LEU A 203 -12.49 -6.32 25.97
CA LEU A 203 -11.82 -6.72 27.22
C LEU A 203 -12.18 -8.14 27.65
N ASN A 204 -13.42 -8.59 27.43
CA ASN A 204 -13.81 -9.96 27.74
C ASN A 204 -13.17 -10.99 26.80
N LYS A 205 -12.97 -10.66 25.52
CA LYS A 205 -12.23 -11.52 24.57
C LYS A 205 -10.75 -11.71 24.93
N LYS A 206 -10.13 -10.76 25.63
CA LYS A 206 -8.71 -10.85 26.01
C LYS A 206 -8.48 -11.73 27.25
N ASN A 207 -9.52 -11.99 28.04
CA ASN A 207 -9.47 -12.74 29.29
C ASN A 207 -9.98 -14.18 29.18
N GLY A 208 -10.46 -14.60 28.01
CA GLY A 208 -10.91 -15.98 27.73
C GLY A 208 -10.01 -16.65 26.71
#